data_AF-A0A059XDM3-F1
#
_entry.id   AF-A0A059XDM3-F1
#
_cell.length_a   1.000
_cell.length_b   1.000
_cell.length_c   1.000
_cell.angle_alpha   90.00
_cell.angle_beta   90.00
_cell.angle_gamma   90.00
#
_symmetry.space_group_name_H-M   'P 1'
#
loop_
_entity.id
_entity.type
_entity.pdbx_description
1 polymer ?
#
loop_
_entity_poly.entity_id
_entity_poly.type
_entity_poly.pdbx_seq_one_letter_code
_entity_poly.pdbx_strand_id
1 'polypeptide(L)'
;RNYNVEVREIGDEVLFLHRLRPGGADRSYGIEVGRLAGLPPAVLVRAKELLGLLEAEQIVPRSGRSHATRIPPTNDQLGLFGVMTHPVVQQLKKVEPNKMTPIQALELLDRLVNEAKQEGTS
;
A
#
# COMPACT_ATOMS: atom_id res chain seq x y z
N ARG A 1 15.78 -25.21 6.68
CA ARG A 1 14.79 -25.56 5.63
C ARG A 1 13.52 -24.80 5.97
N ASN A 2 13.01 -23.98 5.06
CA ASN A 2 11.82 -23.16 5.34
C ASN A 2 10.56 -24.01 5.14
N TYR A 3 9.56 -23.79 5.98
CA TYR A 3 8.27 -24.46 5.91
C TYR A 3 7.17 -23.41 5.96
N ASN A 4 6.13 -23.60 5.15
CA ASN A 4 4.93 -22.77 5.16
C ASN A 4 3.70 -23.62 5.51
N VAL A 5 2.67 -22.97 6.02
CA VAL A 5 1.36 -23.60 6.25
C VAL A 5 0.62 -23.62 4.91
N GLU A 6 0.01 -24.74 4.58
CA GLU A 6 -0.79 -24.87 3.37
C GLU A 6 -2.10 -24.10 3.51
N VAL A 7 -2.45 -23.32 2.50
CA VAL A 7 -3.61 -22.42 2.53
C VAL A 7 -4.41 -22.60 1.24
N ARG A 8 -5.75 -22.60 1.36
CA ARG A 8 -6.69 -22.61 0.23
C ARG A 8 -7.55 -21.34 0.24
N GLU A 9 -7.61 -20.66 -0.88
CA GLU A 9 -8.49 -19.50 -1.10
C GLU A 9 -9.82 -20.01 -1.68
N ILE A 10 -10.94 -19.64 -1.04
CA ILE A 10 -12.30 -19.94 -1.49
C ILE A 10 -13.08 -18.63 -1.49
N GLY A 11 -13.22 -18.02 -2.67
CA GLY A 11 -13.81 -16.68 -2.80
C GLY A 11 -13.00 -15.65 -2.01
N ASP A 12 -13.68 -14.95 -1.09
CA ASP A 12 -13.06 -13.95 -0.19
C ASP A 12 -12.57 -14.52 1.15
N GLU A 13 -12.64 -15.84 1.32
CA GLU A 13 -12.23 -16.55 2.51
C GLU A 13 -10.97 -17.37 2.29
N VAL A 14 -10.16 -17.45 3.36
CA VAL A 14 -8.89 -18.17 3.36
C VAL A 14 -8.97 -19.31 4.38
N LEU A 15 -8.86 -20.53 3.88
CA LEU A 15 -8.89 -21.75 4.66
C LEU A 15 -7.46 -22.21 4.96
N PHE A 16 -7.07 -22.16 6.23
CA PHE A 16 -5.79 -22.66 6.69
C PHE A 16 -5.85 -24.18 6.84
N LEU A 17 -5.01 -24.90 6.11
CA LEU A 17 -4.85 -26.33 6.27
C LEU A 17 -3.75 -26.58 7.31
N HIS A 18 -3.98 -27.50 8.24
CA HIS A 18 -2.99 -27.89 9.25
C HIS A 18 -1.87 -28.78 8.67
N ARG A 19 -1.41 -28.48 7.45
CA ARG A 19 -0.34 -29.19 6.75
C ARG A 19 0.82 -28.23 6.49
N LEU A 20 2.03 -28.69 6.78
CA LEU A 20 3.25 -27.95 6.52
C LEU A 20 3.82 -28.39 5.18
N ARG A 21 4.17 -27.44 4.29
CA ARG A 21 4.90 -27.73 3.05
C ARG A 21 6.31 -27.13 3.12
N PRO A 22 7.33 -27.85 2.63
CA PRO A 22 8.67 -27.29 2.50
C PRO A 22 8.67 -26.22 1.40
N GLY A 23 9.13 -25.01 1.74
CA GLY A 23 9.09 -23.85 0.85
C GLY A 23 9.00 -22.53 1.61
N GLY A 24 9.21 -21.41 0.91
CA GLY A 24 8.92 -20.07 1.41
C GLY A 24 7.42 -19.76 1.31
N ALA A 25 6.91 -18.78 2.06
CA ALA A 25 5.53 -18.33 1.88
C ALA A 25 5.45 -17.45 0.63
N ASP A 26 4.59 -17.82 -0.32
CA ASP A 26 4.40 -17.08 -1.58
C ASP A 26 3.43 -15.89 -1.42
N ARG A 27 2.62 -15.89 -0.35
CA ARG A 27 1.65 -14.84 -0.02
C ARG A 27 1.57 -14.60 1.48
N SER A 28 1.20 -13.38 1.85
CA SER A 28 0.99 -12.96 3.24
C SER A 28 -0.50 -12.94 3.58
N TYR A 29 -0.91 -13.66 4.62
CA TYR A 29 -2.32 -13.77 5.06
C TYR A 29 -2.56 -13.08 6.41
N GLY A 30 -1.82 -12.00 6.69
CA GLY A 30 -1.80 -11.36 8.02
C GLY A 30 -3.15 -10.74 8.41
N ILE A 31 -3.89 -10.19 7.45
CA ILE A 31 -5.21 -9.60 7.69
C ILE A 31 -6.23 -10.71 8.02
N GLU A 32 -6.13 -11.85 7.34
CA GLU A 32 -6.98 -13.03 7.54
C GLU A 32 -6.71 -13.68 8.90
N VAL A 33 -5.44 -13.83 9.29
CA VAL A 33 -5.07 -14.30 10.62
C VAL A 33 -5.55 -13.32 11.70
N GLY A 34 -5.41 -12.01 11.47
CA GLY A 34 -5.94 -10.98 12.36
C GLY A 34 -7.46 -11.06 12.54
N ARG A 35 -8.19 -11.36 11.46
CA ARG A 35 -9.64 -11.61 11.50
C ARG A 35 -9.97 -12.84 12.35
N LEU A 36 -9.25 -13.94 12.16
CA LEU A 36 -9.40 -15.16 12.97
C LEU A 36 -9.04 -14.94 14.44
N ALA A 37 -8.09 -14.04 14.73
CA ALA A 37 -7.70 -13.64 16.07
C ALA A 37 -8.71 -12.68 16.75
N GLY A 38 -9.79 -12.28 16.06
CA GLY A 38 -10.84 -11.42 16.61
C GLY A 38 -10.46 -9.95 16.69
N LEU A 39 -9.55 -9.46 15.83
CA LEU A 39 -9.24 -8.03 15.78
C LEU A 39 -10.49 -7.20 15.42
N PRO A 40 -10.60 -5.97 15.94
CA PRO A 40 -11.75 -5.11 15.66
C PRO A 40 -11.93 -4.85 14.16
N PRO A 41 -13.17 -4.80 13.64
CA PRO A 41 -13.44 -4.56 12.22
C PRO A 41 -12.77 -3.30 11.68
N ALA A 42 -12.73 -2.21 12.46
CA ALA A 42 -12.09 -0.96 12.08
C ALA A 42 -10.58 -1.13 11.79
N VAL A 43 -9.89 -2.01 12.53
CA VAL A 43 -8.46 -2.30 12.32
C VAL A 43 -8.27 -3.08 11.02
N LEU A 44 -9.14 -4.06 10.75
CA LEU A 44 -9.10 -4.86 9.52
C LEU A 44 -9.37 -4.02 8.28
N VAL A 45 -10.34 -3.11 8.35
CA VAL A 45 -10.66 -2.16 7.26
C VAL A 45 -9.46 -1.28 6.98
N ARG A 46 -8.88 -0.67 8.02
CA ARG A 46 -7.72 0.20 7.86
C ARG A 46 -6.50 -0.53 7.28
N ALA A 47 -6.27 -1.77 7.71
CA ALA A 47 -5.19 -2.60 7.18
C ALA A 47 -5.37 -2.91 5.69
N LYS A 48 -6.60 -3.16 5.23
CA LYS A 48 -6.93 -3.37 3.81
C LYS A 48 -6.72 -2.10 2.97
N GLU A 49 -7.14 -0.94 3.48
CA GLU A 49 -6.88 0.35 2.82
C GLU A 49 -5.39 0.57 2.61
N LEU A 50 -4.59 0.37 3.66
CA LEU A 50 -3.14 0.52 3.60
C LEU A 50 -2.49 -0.49 2.65
N LEU A 51 -2.97 -1.74 2.63
CA LEU A 51 -2.49 -2.74 1.69
C LEU A 51 -2.75 -2.31 0.24
N GLY A 52 -3.95 -1.81 -0.06
CA GLY A 52 -4.28 -1.32 -1.40
C GLY A 52 -3.40 -0.14 -1.84
N LEU A 53 -3.07 0.77 -0.92
CA LEU A 53 -2.13 1.86 -1.20
C LEU A 53 -0.71 1.33 -1.48
N LEU A 54 -0.22 0.39 -0.68
CA LEU A 54 1.12 -0.19 -0.83
C LEU A 54 1.26 -1.02 -2.12
N GLU A 55 0.20 -1.73 -2.51
CA GLU A 55 0.14 -2.46 -3.78
C GLU A 55 0.08 -1.52 -4.99
N ALA A 56 -0.66 -0.40 -4.88
CA ALA A 56 -0.75 0.61 -5.93
C ALA A 56 0.57 1.35 -6.16
N GLU A 57 1.36 1.60 -5.10
CA GLU A 57 2.67 2.25 -5.21
C GLU A 57 3.79 1.28 -5.68
N GLN A 58 3.48 0.01 -5.99
CA GLN A 58 4.46 -1.06 -6.32
C GLN A 58 5.58 -1.26 -5.28
N ILE A 59 5.44 -0.69 -4.07
CA ILE A 59 6.48 -0.69 -3.02
C ILE A 59 6.64 -2.09 -2.41
N VAL A 60 5.64 -2.95 -2.55
CA VAL A 60 5.74 -4.34 -2.10
C VAL A 60 6.10 -5.24 -3.30
N PRO A 61 7.33 -5.74 -3.41
CA PRO A 61 7.55 -6.88 -4.28
C PRO A 61 6.60 -8.00 -3.81
N ARG A 62 5.87 -8.62 -4.73
CA ARG A 62 4.96 -9.78 -4.49
C ARG A 62 5.70 -11.05 -4.04
N SER A 63 6.78 -10.90 -3.29
CA SER A 63 7.62 -11.97 -2.79
C SER A 63 7.97 -11.63 -1.36
N GLY A 64 7.65 -12.55 -0.44
CA GLY A 64 7.93 -12.48 0.99
C GLY A 64 9.41 -12.43 1.35
N ARG A 65 10.14 -11.43 0.83
CA ARG A 65 11.45 -11.05 1.32
C ARG A 65 11.24 -10.22 2.58
N SER A 66 11.11 -10.93 3.68
CA SER A 66 11.35 -10.41 5.02
C SER A 66 12.74 -9.79 5.07
N HIS A 67 12.83 -8.47 4.90
CA HIS A 67 13.90 -7.71 5.53
C HIS A 67 13.39 -7.33 6.92
N ALA A 68 13.57 -8.27 7.86
CA ALA A 68 13.65 -7.93 9.27
C ALA A 68 14.95 -7.16 9.48
N THR A 69 15.00 -5.92 9.03
CA THR A 69 16.08 -5.01 9.42
C THR A 69 15.78 -4.64 10.87
N ARG A 70 16.60 -5.14 11.80
CA ARG A 70 16.60 -4.64 13.19
C ARG A 70 16.73 -3.12 13.15
N ILE A 71 15.70 -2.42 13.58
CA ILE A 71 15.73 -0.96 13.74
C ILE A 71 16.22 -0.70 15.17
N PRO A 72 17.40 -0.09 15.37
CA PRO A 72 17.73 0.47 16.68
C PRO A 72 16.78 1.66 16.96
N PRO A 73 16.46 1.97 18.22
CA PRO A 73 15.50 3.02 18.52
C PRO A 73 16.18 4.36 18.26
N THR A 74 16.05 4.87 17.04
CA THR A 74 16.34 6.27 16.71
C THR A 74 15.03 6.95 16.38
N ASN A 75 14.85 8.12 16.98
CA ASN A 75 13.63 8.92 17.00
C ASN A 75 13.27 9.55 15.64
N ASP A 76 13.79 9.01 14.53
CA ASP A 76 13.66 9.52 13.17
C ASP A 76 13.05 8.48 12.20
N GLN A 77 12.10 7.69 12.69
CA GLN A 77 11.35 6.73 11.88
C GLN A 77 10.29 7.39 10.98
N LEU A 78 10.40 8.70 10.72
CA LEU A 78 9.57 9.44 9.76
C LEU A 78 10.07 9.28 8.30
N GLY A 79 11.27 8.73 8.08
CA GLY A 79 11.88 8.62 6.75
C GLY A 79 11.46 7.39 5.92
N LEU A 80 11.03 6.28 6.54
CA LEU A 80 10.59 5.08 5.80
C LEU A 80 9.14 5.19 5.27
N PHE A 81 8.37 6.14 5.81
CA PHE A 81 7.04 6.55 5.33
C PHE A 81 7.12 7.86 4.53
N GLY A 82 8.27 8.13 3.90
CA GLY A 82 8.42 9.22 2.96
C GLY A 82 7.46 9.00 1.79
N VAL A 83 6.23 9.47 1.98
CA VAL A 83 5.14 9.45 1.01
C VAL A 83 5.75 9.85 -0.32
N MET A 84 5.85 8.91 -1.26
CA MET A 84 6.09 9.27 -2.66
C MET A 84 4.79 9.88 -3.16
N THR A 85 4.51 11.08 -2.67
CA THR A 85 3.37 11.88 -3.11
C THR A 85 3.55 12.08 -4.60
N HIS A 86 2.55 11.65 -5.36
CA HIS A 86 2.49 11.86 -6.80
C HIS A 86 2.88 13.32 -7.13
N PRO A 87 3.72 13.58 -8.16
CA PRO A 87 4.13 14.94 -8.53
C PRO A 87 2.95 15.91 -8.66
N VAL A 88 1.80 15.46 -9.18
CA VAL A 88 0.54 16.21 -9.26
C VAL A 88 0.02 16.64 -7.88
N VAL A 89 0.11 15.76 -6.87
CA VAL A 89 -0.29 16.07 -5.49
C VAL A 89 0.65 17.09 -4.86
N GLN A 90 1.95 17.05 -5.17
CA GLN A 90 2.90 18.08 -4.72
C GLN A 90 2.64 19.43 -5.38
N GLN A 91 2.26 19.44 -6.66
CA GLN A 91 1.89 20.68 -7.35
C GLN A 91 0.61 21.26 -6.76
N LEU A 92 -0.44 20.46 -6.54
CA LEU A 92 -1.71 20.89 -5.94
C LEU A 92 -1.52 21.54 -4.56
N LYS A 93 -0.59 21.04 -3.74
CA LYS A 93 -0.27 21.64 -2.43
C LYS A 93 0.26 23.08 -2.51
N LYS A 94 0.82 23.47 -3.67
CA LYS A 94 1.39 24.81 -3.91
C LYS A 94 0.41 25.75 -4.61
N VAL A 95 -0.76 25.25 -5.01
CA VAL A 95 -1.77 26.02 -5.73
C VAL A 95 -2.55 26.89 -4.73
N GLU A 96 -2.74 28.16 -5.07
CA GLU A 96 -3.56 29.10 -4.31
C GLU A 96 -4.78 29.53 -5.13
N PRO A 97 -5.93 28.83 -5.03
CA PRO A 97 -7.11 29.08 -5.87
C PRO A 97 -7.66 30.51 -5.75
N ASN A 98 -7.50 31.13 -4.59
CA ASN A 98 -8.02 32.48 -4.31
C ASN A 98 -7.18 33.60 -4.94
N LYS A 99 -6.02 33.28 -5.53
CA LYS A 99 -5.12 34.26 -6.16
C LYS A 99 -5.05 34.13 -7.68
N MET A 100 -5.86 33.27 -8.28
CA MET A 100 -5.89 33.06 -9.73
C MET A 100 -7.25 33.42 -10.32
N THR A 101 -7.23 33.80 -11.60
CA THR A 101 -8.47 34.01 -12.34
C THR A 101 -9.13 32.67 -12.67
N PRO A 102 -10.46 32.62 -12.90
CA PRO A 102 -11.15 31.38 -13.25
C PRO A 102 -10.54 30.66 -14.45
N ILE A 103 -10.04 31.41 -15.44
CA ILE A 103 -9.41 30.80 -16.63
C ILE A 103 -8.06 30.17 -16.32
N GLN A 104 -7.25 30.80 -15.46
CA GLN A 104 -5.97 30.25 -14.99
C GLN A 104 -6.18 28.96 -14.17
N ALA A 105 -7.24 28.90 -13.37
CA ALA A 105 -7.58 27.68 -12.63
C ALA A 105 -7.94 26.52 -13.58
N LEU A 106 -8.71 26.80 -14.64
CA LEU A 106 -9.07 25.81 -15.65
C LEU A 106 -7.86 25.32 -16.45
N GLU A 107 -6.98 26.23 -16.87
CA GLU A 107 -5.72 25.88 -17.56
C GLU A 107 -4.80 25.03 -16.68
N LEU A 108 -4.73 25.34 -15.38
CA LEU A 108 -3.94 24.58 -14.43
C LEU A 108 -4.53 23.18 -14.20
N LEU A 109 -5.85 23.06 -14.08
CA LEU A 109 -6.54 21.77 -13.95
C LEU A 109 -6.34 20.89 -15.19
N ASP A 110 -6.48 21.44 -16.40
CA ASP A 110 -6.28 20.70 -17.64
C ASP A 110 -4.86 20.11 -17.73
N ARG A 111 -3.84 20.92 -17.39
CA ARG A 111 -2.45 20.47 -17.34
C ARG A 111 -2.24 19.32 -16.35
N LEU A 112 -2.74 19.46 -15.13
CA LEU A 112 -2.60 18.43 -14.08
C LEU A 112 -3.29 17.12 -14.46
N VAL A 113 -4.47 17.20 -15.09
CA VAL A 113 -5.20 16.02 -15.56
C VAL A 113 -4.43 15.31 -16.67
N ASN A 114 -3.81 16.06 -17.59
CA ASN A 114 -3.00 15.49 -18.66
C ASN A 114 -1.72 14.82 -18.11
N GLU A 115 -1.04 15.44 -17.15
CA GLU A 115 0.13 14.84 -16.47
C GLU A 115 -0.25 13.53 -15.75
N ALA A 116 -1.36 13.52 -15.00
CA ALA A 116 -1.83 12.32 -14.31
C ALA A 116 -2.19 11.15 -15.26
N LYS A 117 -2.65 11.45 -16.48
CA LYS A 117 -2.98 10.43 -17.49
C LYS A 117 -1.75 9.86 -18.18
N GLN A 118 -0.70 10.66 -18.39
CA GLN A 118 0.51 10.25 -19.10
C GLN A 118 1.35 9.24 -18.27
N GLU A 119 1.41 9.40 -16.95
CA GLU A 119 2.19 8.52 -16.06
C GLU A 119 1.58 7.12 -15.87
N GLY A 120 0.30 6.90 -16.21
CA GLY A 120 -0.33 5.57 -16.16
C GLY A 120 -0.04 4.66 -17.36
N THR A 121 0.74 5.12 -18.34
CA THR A 121 0.97 4.44 -19.64
C THR A 121 2.44 4.03 -19.86
N SER A 122 3.30 4.07 -18.84
CA SER A 122 4.69 3.59 -18.90
C SER A 122 5.00 2.56 -17.83
#